data_AF-A0A9P4IBI0-F1
#
_entry.id   AF-A0A9P4IBI0-F1
#
_cell.length_a   1.000
_cell.length_b   1.000
_cell.length_c   1.000
_cell.angle_alpha   90.00
_cell.angle_beta   90.00
_cell.angle_gamma   90.00
#
_symmetry.space_group_name_H-M   'P 1'
#
loop_
_entity.id
_entity.type
_entity.pdbx_description
1 polymer ?
#
loop_
_entity_poly.entity_id
_entity_poly.type
_entity_poly.pdbx_seq_one_letter_code
_entity_poly.pdbx_strand_id
1 'polypeptide(L)'
;MTTRGLKFSPLEVEQQPIPRLCHGLDRVLFNPGVYQLQDPRTRVFNFDPYLHKVLPVSEFNFKALQMFETPSQDSTLGDLAKRSKAKFYGSTSSMTGMLKHFHFLLSQWRSLTFDMLSRTFDPKTRVFSQFTKMPAAVFLRHRNGRYAIDADKYFDRQNIMSLLGHSLEKLLTLPSKEYDRYKLSHANGITADEENQIPNSYHYTTAGSILTRSQLDAHDPRLPGTGVFDIKTRAVVSIRAHGQTDHRAGLGYELRQEHGQWESFERELYDLTRNSMLAYSLQARLGRMDGIFMAYHNIERIFGFQYLGLEDLDLALHGQKDTFLGDEEFKLSLKLLQKVLTQVTDRFPQQSVRLHFETRSLPAFMYIFAEPMEETEADAIQSRNKRKNEKLTKHLLGLENGEEEEEDMDPDDVDEIAWQKLRAKPEPDESGRSHYSIITGEKHPDIDGKKTRPLLALTLTIRNKVNGQAVQRPENPFAPGDKWKVEYSFSEIESARQAWALYEATKKRRAEILDNEQEPYGLKEFRRQVVEFAKKGREWRAEQDRRDTEAVVFAPYDDGKGGARQGKKAKKSKDEWM
;
A
#
# COMPACT_ATOMS: atom_id res chain seq x y z
N MET A 1 25.13 4.98 16.03
CA MET A 1 24.55 6.16 15.36
C MET A 1 23.40 6.71 16.19
N THR A 2 23.10 8.00 16.01
CA THR A 2 21.89 8.66 16.55
C THR A 2 21.19 9.37 15.39
N THR A 3 19.99 9.90 15.62
CA THR A 3 19.24 10.73 14.65
C THR A 3 19.88 12.09 14.41
N ARG A 4 20.67 12.60 15.36
CA ARG A 4 21.38 13.89 15.26
C ARG A 4 22.06 14.10 13.90
N GLY A 5 21.84 15.27 13.32
CA GLY A 5 22.44 15.67 12.04
C GLY A 5 21.71 15.18 10.79
N LEU A 6 20.69 14.31 10.89
CA LEU A 6 19.80 14.07 9.76
C LEU A 6 18.73 15.16 9.74
N LYS A 7 18.76 16.02 8.73
CA LYS A 7 17.74 17.05 8.50
C LYS A 7 16.90 16.64 7.29
N PHE A 8 15.59 16.75 7.43
CA PHE A 8 14.66 16.69 6.31
C PHE A 8 14.52 18.09 5.75
N SER A 9 15.11 18.33 4.59
CA SER A 9 15.12 19.66 3.98
C SER A 9 14.20 19.65 2.76
N PRO A 10 13.10 20.43 2.78
CA PRO A 10 12.30 20.69 1.59
C PRO A 10 13.19 21.21 0.46
N LEU A 11 12.88 20.81 -0.77
CA LEU A 11 13.27 21.58 -1.94
C LEU A 11 12.04 22.35 -2.41
N GLU A 12 12.15 23.68 -2.41
CA GLU A 12 11.11 24.55 -2.96
C GLU A 12 11.14 24.42 -4.49
N VAL A 13 10.04 23.90 -5.04
CA VAL A 13 9.80 23.78 -6.47
C VAL A 13 8.45 24.42 -6.74
N GLU A 14 8.41 25.34 -7.70
CA GLU A 14 7.16 25.99 -8.10
C GLU A 14 6.19 24.93 -8.65
N GLN A 15 4.99 24.89 -8.08
CA GLN A 15 3.98 23.90 -8.39
C GLN A 15 2.58 24.49 -8.23
N GLN A 16 1.60 23.87 -8.89
CA GLN A 16 0.21 24.27 -8.77
C GLN A 16 -0.35 23.99 -7.36
N PRO A 17 -1.48 24.61 -7.01
CA PRO A 17 -2.15 24.34 -5.74
C PRO A 17 -2.52 22.86 -5.62
N ILE A 18 -2.24 22.31 -4.43
CA ILE A 18 -2.68 20.98 -4.05
C ILE A 18 -4.21 21.00 -3.95
N PRO A 19 -4.92 20.01 -4.51
CA PRO A 19 -6.38 19.96 -4.46
C PRO A 19 -6.90 19.87 -3.02
N ARG A 20 -8.18 20.19 -2.85
CA ARG A 20 -8.90 20.07 -1.57
C ARG A 20 -9.97 18.99 -1.71
N LEU A 21 -10.40 18.46 -0.57
CA LEU A 21 -11.58 17.59 -0.55
C LEU A 21 -12.83 18.36 -1.01
N CYS A 22 -13.66 17.68 -1.80
CA CYS A 22 -14.96 18.16 -2.25
C CYS A 22 -16.11 17.57 -1.40
N HIS A 23 -17.36 17.87 -1.77
CA HIS A 23 -18.57 17.24 -1.18
C HIS A 23 -18.74 17.42 0.35
N GLY A 24 -18.10 18.45 0.93
CA GLY A 24 -18.14 18.72 2.37
C GLY A 24 -17.41 17.67 3.22
N LEU A 25 -16.51 16.89 2.61
CA LEU A 25 -15.71 15.85 3.25
C LEU A 25 -14.63 16.41 4.18
N ASP A 26 -14.31 17.70 4.09
CA ASP A 26 -13.32 18.38 4.92
C ASP A 26 -13.64 18.28 6.43
N ARG A 27 -14.93 18.15 6.80
CA ARG A 27 -15.34 17.94 8.21
C ARG A 27 -14.77 16.67 8.84
N VAL A 28 -14.43 15.65 8.03
CA VAL A 28 -13.87 14.37 8.51
C VAL A 28 -12.48 14.57 9.11
N LEU A 29 -11.77 15.62 8.69
CA LEU A 29 -10.40 15.91 9.10
C LEU A 29 -10.28 16.32 10.58
N PHE A 30 -11.37 16.81 11.20
CA PHE A 30 -11.26 17.56 12.47
C PHE A 30 -11.89 16.88 13.69
N ASN A 31 -12.82 15.93 13.53
CA ASN A 31 -13.32 15.16 14.68
C ASN A 31 -12.96 13.68 14.56
N PRO A 32 -12.52 13.06 15.67
CA PRO A 32 -12.10 11.67 15.68
C PRO A 32 -13.28 10.73 15.42
N GLY A 33 -12.95 9.56 14.89
CA GLY A 33 -13.92 8.50 14.63
C GLY A 33 -14.32 8.41 13.17
N VAL A 34 -15.34 7.60 12.93
CA VAL A 34 -15.83 7.28 11.60
C VAL A 34 -17.05 8.13 11.28
N TYR A 35 -17.12 8.63 10.05
CA TYR A 35 -18.27 9.33 9.53
C TYR A 35 -18.97 8.47 8.50
N GLN A 36 -20.12 7.93 8.85
CA GLN A 36 -20.94 7.20 7.89
C GLN A 36 -21.45 8.17 6.81
N LEU A 37 -21.47 7.73 5.55
CA LEU A 37 -21.99 8.51 4.45
C LEU A 37 -23.49 8.81 4.64
N GLN A 38 -24.23 7.80 5.10
CA GLN A 38 -25.66 7.85 5.39
C GLN A 38 -25.90 7.21 6.76
N ASP A 39 -26.70 7.86 7.61
CA ASP A 39 -27.12 7.26 8.88
C ASP A 39 -28.06 6.07 8.61
N PRO A 40 -27.72 4.83 9.03
CA PRO A 40 -28.55 3.66 8.78
C PRO A 40 -29.91 3.73 9.48
N ARG A 41 -30.06 4.51 10.56
CA ARG A 41 -31.31 4.61 11.32
C ARG A 41 -32.28 5.60 10.67
N THR A 42 -31.83 6.82 10.37
CA THR A 42 -32.70 7.88 9.81
C THR A 42 -32.72 7.90 8.28
N ARG A 43 -31.75 7.25 7.63
CA ARG A 43 -31.51 7.31 6.17
C ARG A 43 -31.14 8.70 5.66
N VAL A 44 -30.82 9.63 6.56
CA VAL A 44 -30.31 10.96 6.19
C VAL A 44 -28.85 10.84 5.78
N PHE A 45 -28.49 11.50 4.68
CA PHE A 45 -27.09 11.58 4.25
C PHE A 45 -26.33 12.63 5.05
N ASN A 46 -25.16 12.26 5.57
CA ASN A 46 -24.26 13.18 6.27
C ASN A 46 -23.42 14.01 5.29
N PHE A 47 -23.25 13.52 4.06
CA PHE A 47 -22.52 14.16 2.97
C PHE A 47 -23.32 14.10 1.67
N ASP A 48 -22.75 14.59 0.57
CA ASP A 48 -23.39 14.57 -0.73
C ASP A 48 -23.81 13.13 -1.15
N PRO A 49 -25.11 12.86 -1.40
CA PRO A 49 -25.59 11.56 -1.87
C PRO A 49 -24.93 11.09 -3.17
N TYR A 50 -24.33 12.01 -3.96
CA TYR A 50 -23.55 11.68 -5.15
C TYR A 50 -22.43 10.66 -4.87
N LEU A 51 -21.80 10.72 -3.69
CA LEU A 51 -20.72 9.81 -3.27
C LEU A 51 -21.17 8.37 -3.04
N HIS A 52 -22.48 8.13 -2.96
CA HIS A 52 -23.02 6.84 -2.51
C HIS A 52 -22.74 5.71 -3.49
N LYS A 53 -22.75 5.98 -4.79
CA LYS A 53 -22.49 4.98 -5.83
C LYS A 53 -21.11 5.20 -6.39
N VAL A 54 -20.30 4.15 -6.37
CA VAL A 54 -19.01 4.12 -7.03
C VAL A 54 -19.25 3.86 -8.51
N LEU A 55 -18.59 4.65 -9.38
CA LEU A 55 -18.66 4.40 -10.82
C LEU A 55 -17.97 3.06 -11.12
N PRO A 56 -18.64 2.12 -11.82
CA PRO A 56 -18.02 0.85 -12.19
C PRO A 56 -16.76 1.05 -13.02
N VAL A 57 -15.78 0.15 -12.87
CA VAL A 57 -14.52 0.23 -13.62
C VAL A 57 -14.73 0.14 -15.14
N SER A 58 -15.76 -0.56 -15.60
CA SER A 58 -16.12 -0.65 -17.01
C SER A 58 -16.70 0.64 -17.58
N GLU A 59 -17.08 1.60 -16.75
CA GLU A 59 -17.69 2.88 -17.15
C GLU A 59 -16.72 4.08 -17.01
N PHE A 60 -15.62 3.91 -16.28
CA PHE A 60 -14.62 4.95 -16.06
C PHE A 60 -13.55 4.95 -17.19
N ASN A 61 -13.23 6.13 -17.71
CA ASN A 61 -12.24 6.33 -18.75
C ASN A 61 -10.81 6.31 -18.20
N PHE A 62 -10.30 5.13 -17.85
CA PHE A 62 -8.93 4.96 -17.35
C PHE A 62 -7.84 5.33 -18.37
N LYS A 63 -8.17 5.33 -19.67
CA LYS A 63 -7.21 5.72 -20.73
C LYS A 63 -6.89 7.21 -20.70
N ALA A 64 -7.76 8.03 -20.11
CA ALA A 64 -7.51 9.45 -19.96
C ALA A 64 -6.57 9.77 -18.80
N LEU A 65 -6.40 8.87 -17.82
CA LEU A 65 -5.58 9.14 -16.64
C LEU A 65 -4.11 9.29 -16.98
N GLN A 66 -3.42 10.15 -16.23
CA GLN A 66 -1.98 10.28 -16.32
C GLN A 66 -1.29 8.98 -15.92
N MET A 67 -0.21 8.66 -16.63
CA MET A 67 0.60 7.49 -16.31
C MET A 67 1.49 7.75 -15.09
N PHE A 68 1.54 6.78 -14.19
CA PHE A 68 2.49 6.82 -13.08
C PHE A 68 3.94 6.80 -13.61
N GLU A 69 4.72 7.81 -13.23
CA GLU A 69 6.10 7.93 -13.64
C GLU A 69 7.05 7.23 -12.66
N THR A 70 7.82 6.27 -13.16
CA THR A 70 8.82 5.53 -12.35
C THR A 70 10.03 6.43 -12.06
N PRO A 71 10.62 6.41 -10.85
CA PRO A 71 11.71 7.33 -10.50
C PRO A 71 12.87 7.36 -11.50
N SER A 72 13.32 6.21 -12.01
CA SER A 72 14.39 6.15 -13.02
C SER A 72 14.07 6.76 -14.38
N GLN A 73 12.79 7.05 -14.65
CA GLN A 73 12.28 7.67 -15.87
C GLN A 73 11.93 9.15 -15.67
N ASP A 74 11.83 9.61 -14.41
CA ASP A 74 11.54 11.00 -14.07
C ASP A 74 12.79 11.88 -14.23
N SER A 75 12.84 12.59 -15.36
CA SER A 75 13.92 13.53 -15.68
C SER A 75 14.01 14.70 -14.70
N THR A 76 12.87 15.21 -14.22
CA THR A 76 12.80 16.33 -13.25
C THR A 76 13.40 15.92 -11.92
N LEU A 77 13.05 14.73 -11.42
CA LEU A 77 13.61 14.17 -10.19
C LEU A 77 15.10 13.89 -10.32
N GLY A 78 15.55 13.38 -11.48
CA GLY A 78 16.97 13.21 -11.78
C GLY A 78 17.76 14.53 -11.73
N ASP A 79 17.20 15.60 -12.30
CA ASP A 79 17.79 16.93 -12.28
C ASP A 79 17.79 17.56 -10.88
N LEU A 80 16.71 17.38 -10.11
CA LEU A 80 16.66 17.82 -8.71
C LEU A 80 17.67 17.06 -7.85
N ALA A 81 17.85 15.76 -8.08
CA ALA A 81 18.89 14.96 -7.41
C ALA A 81 20.29 15.50 -7.75
N LYS A 82 20.47 15.98 -8.99
CA LYS A 82 21.70 16.64 -9.41
C LYS A 82 21.96 17.95 -8.69
N ARG A 83 20.97 18.85 -8.67
CA ARG A 83 21.06 20.17 -8.01
C ARG A 83 21.27 20.04 -6.50
N SER A 84 20.57 19.11 -5.86
CA SER A 84 20.66 18.86 -4.42
C SER A 84 21.86 18.01 -3.99
N LYS A 85 22.68 17.53 -4.95
CA LYS A 85 23.82 16.62 -4.70
C LYS A 85 23.41 15.30 -4.02
N ALA A 86 22.17 14.86 -4.18
CA ALA A 86 21.73 13.55 -3.73
C ALA A 86 22.38 12.46 -4.61
N LYS A 87 22.88 11.40 -3.96
CA LYS A 87 23.44 10.21 -4.64
C LYS A 87 22.33 9.24 -5.03
N PHE A 88 21.28 9.19 -4.22
CA PHE A 88 20.13 8.32 -4.37
C PHE A 88 18.86 9.14 -4.52
N TYR A 89 17.91 8.68 -5.33
CA TYR A 89 16.60 9.31 -5.43
C TYR A 89 15.50 8.28 -5.64
N GLY A 90 14.28 8.55 -5.19
CA GLY A 90 13.15 7.62 -5.31
C GLY A 90 11.82 8.27 -4.96
N SER A 91 10.75 7.47 -4.94
CA SER A 91 9.42 7.89 -4.50
C SER A 91 9.10 7.38 -3.09
N THR A 92 8.07 7.93 -2.46
CA THR A 92 7.51 7.38 -1.21
C THR A 92 7.19 5.90 -1.34
N SER A 93 6.50 5.53 -2.42
CA SER A 93 6.09 4.16 -2.71
C SER A 93 7.28 3.19 -2.88
N SER A 94 8.33 3.58 -3.62
CA SER A 94 9.48 2.70 -3.86
C SER A 94 10.34 2.49 -2.61
N MET A 95 10.39 3.47 -1.71
CA MET A 95 11.17 3.37 -0.47
C MET A 95 10.44 2.65 0.67
N THR A 96 9.10 2.73 0.70
CA THR A 96 8.27 2.22 1.81
C THR A 96 8.55 0.75 2.11
N GLY A 97 8.70 -0.10 1.08
CA GLY A 97 8.97 -1.53 1.23
C GLY A 97 10.22 -1.82 2.05
N MET A 98 11.33 -1.14 1.74
CA MET A 98 12.59 -1.29 2.47
C MET A 98 12.49 -0.75 3.90
N LEU A 99 11.84 0.40 4.09
CA LEU A 99 11.72 1.05 5.39
C LEU A 99 10.88 0.24 6.39
N LYS A 100 9.90 -0.54 5.93
CA LYS A 100 9.20 -1.51 6.79
C LYS A 100 10.17 -2.50 7.46
N HIS A 101 11.16 -3.00 6.73
CA HIS A 101 12.14 -3.93 7.27
C HIS A 101 13.04 -3.25 8.32
N PHE A 102 13.42 -1.99 8.10
CA PHE A 102 14.13 -1.24 9.14
C PHE A 102 13.28 -0.99 10.38
N HIS A 103 11.97 -0.73 10.23
CA HIS A 103 11.03 -0.69 11.36
C HIS A 103 10.99 -2.03 12.11
N PHE A 104 10.84 -3.17 11.43
CA PHE A 104 10.83 -4.48 12.10
C PHE A 104 12.12 -4.75 12.88
N LEU A 105 13.26 -4.35 12.33
CA LEU A 105 14.57 -4.48 12.96
C LEU A 105 14.71 -3.58 14.18
N LEU A 106 14.42 -2.28 14.05
CA LEU A 106 14.59 -1.29 15.13
C LEU A 106 13.61 -1.50 16.28
N SER A 107 12.35 -1.79 15.95
CA SER A 107 11.27 -2.08 16.90
C SER A 107 11.35 -3.49 17.49
N GLN A 108 12.28 -4.32 17.03
CA GLN A 108 12.40 -5.73 17.42
C GLN A 108 11.05 -6.46 17.35
N TRP A 109 10.37 -6.33 16.21
CA TRP A 109 9.04 -6.90 15.97
C TRP A 109 7.99 -6.47 17.02
N ARG A 110 7.85 -5.16 17.24
CA ARG A 110 6.85 -4.62 18.17
C ARG A 110 5.44 -5.11 17.85
N SER A 111 4.75 -5.51 18.92
CA SER A 111 3.35 -5.91 18.85
C SER A 111 2.48 -4.69 18.59
N LEU A 112 1.44 -4.90 17.79
CA LEU A 112 0.47 -3.87 17.44
C LEU A 112 -0.43 -3.56 18.62
N THR A 113 -0.78 -2.28 18.73
CA THR A 113 -1.72 -1.76 19.73
C THR A 113 -3.09 -1.58 19.09
N PHE A 114 -4.14 -1.93 19.82
CA PHE A 114 -5.52 -1.88 19.36
C PHE A 114 -6.40 -1.06 20.29
N ASP A 115 -5.81 -0.10 20.99
CA ASP A 115 -6.50 0.77 21.95
C ASP A 115 -7.51 1.72 21.25
N MET A 116 -7.40 1.86 19.93
CA MET A 116 -8.39 2.53 19.08
C MET A 116 -9.64 1.68 18.81
N LEU A 117 -9.62 0.39 19.15
CA LEU A 117 -10.77 -0.50 19.01
C LEU A 117 -11.56 -0.56 20.33
N SER A 118 -12.84 -0.86 20.24
CA SER A 118 -13.69 -1.12 21.39
C SER A 118 -13.21 -2.36 22.16
N ARG A 119 -13.50 -2.39 23.46
CA ARG A 119 -13.20 -3.54 24.33
C ARG A 119 -13.93 -4.82 23.93
N THR A 120 -15.02 -4.69 23.16
CA THR A 120 -15.80 -5.82 22.64
C THR A 120 -15.18 -6.44 21.40
N PHE A 121 -14.23 -5.75 20.76
CA PHE A 121 -13.47 -6.33 19.67
C PHE A 121 -12.40 -7.28 20.24
N ASP A 122 -12.40 -8.51 19.73
CA ASP A 122 -11.43 -9.55 20.03
C ASP A 122 -10.38 -9.62 18.90
N PRO A 123 -9.20 -8.98 19.08
CA PRO A 123 -8.13 -9.03 18.10
C PRO A 123 -7.43 -10.40 18.15
N LYS A 124 -7.76 -11.27 17.19
CA LYS A 124 -7.17 -12.62 17.09
C LYS A 124 -5.63 -12.63 17.12
N THR A 125 -4.98 -11.59 16.58
CA THR A 125 -3.52 -11.48 16.59
C THR A 125 -3.08 -10.02 16.70
N ARG A 126 -1.96 -9.78 17.40
CA ARG A 126 -1.32 -8.46 17.56
C ARG A 126 -0.03 -8.31 16.75
N VAL A 127 0.02 -8.99 15.60
CA VAL A 127 1.20 -8.99 14.72
C VAL A 127 0.80 -8.61 13.31
N PHE A 128 1.76 -8.03 12.57
CA PHE A 128 1.63 -7.76 11.15
C PHE A 128 1.26 -9.02 10.35
N SER A 129 0.51 -8.83 9.27
CA SER A 129 0.16 -9.91 8.35
C SER A 129 1.40 -10.46 7.63
N GLN A 130 1.28 -11.66 7.04
CA GLN A 130 2.39 -12.23 6.26
C GLN A 130 2.76 -11.35 5.06
N PHE A 131 1.76 -10.75 4.40
CA PHE A 131 1.97 -9.83 3.28
C PHE A 131 2.78 -8.60 3.70
N THR A 132 2.50 -8.03 4.88
CA THR A 132 3.26 -6.87 5.36
C THR A 132 4.72 -7.20 5.68
N LYS A 133 4.96 -8.42 6.17
CA LYS A 133 6.27 -8.97 6.56
C LYS A 133 7.11 -9.52 5.40
N MET A 134 6.52 -9.66 4.21
CA MET A 134 7.22 -10.26 3.07
C MET A 134 8.54 -9.54 2.75
N PRO A 135 9.56 -10.25 2.22
CA PRO A 135 10.78 -9.61 1.77
C PRO A 135 10.49 -8.46 0.80
N ALA A 136 11.18 -7.34 0.94
CA ALA A 136 11.07 -6.22 0.02
C ALA A 136 12.11 -6.36 -1.08
N ALA A 137 11.74 -6.00 -2.32
CA ALA A 137 12.65 -5.97 -3.45
C ALA A 137 12.56 -4.62 -4.17
N VAL A 138 13.70 -4.10 -4.61
CA VAL A 138 13.81 -2.85 -5.37
C VAL A 138 14.93 -2.95 -6.40
N PHE A 139 14.87 -2.12 -7.44
CA PHE A 139 16.00 -1.87 -8.32
C PHE A 139 16.67 -0.56 -7.96
N LEU A 140 17.98 -0.60 -7.84
CA LEU A 140 18.83 0.57 -7.74
C LEU A 140 19.41 0.83 -9.12
N ARG A 141 18.78 1.70 -9.91
CA ARG A 141 19.10 1.94 -11.33
C ARG A 141 20.14 3.05 -11.46
N HIS A 142 21.29 2.75 -12.06
CA HIS A 142 22.32 3.76 -12.32
C HIS A 142 21.91 4.68 -13.47
N ARG A 143 21.84 5.99 -13.20
CA ARG A 143 21.45 7.04 -14.15
C ARG A 143 22.36 8.25 -13.94
N ASN A 144 23.21 8.56 -14.92
CA ASN A 144 24.03 9.77 -14.95
C ASN A 144 24.84 10.02 -13.66
N GLY A 145 25.50 8.99 -13.13
CA GLY A 145 26.31 9.07 -11.91
C GLY A 145 25.52 9.08 -10.60
N ARG A 146 24.20 8.84 -10.65
CA ARG A 146 23.30 8.72 -9.50
C ARG A 146 22.49 7.44 -9.61
N TYR A 147 21.72 7.14 -8.57
CA TYR A 147 20.97 5.90 -8.47
C TYR A 147 19.50 6.15 -8.14
N ALA A 148 18.61 5.75 -9.06
CA ALA A 148 17.17 5.76 -8.84
C ALA A 148 16.74 4.50 -8.07
N ILE A 149 15.81 4.63 -7.14
CA ILE A 149 15.21 3.54 -6.39
C ILE A 149 13.83 3.26 -7.00
N ASP A 150 13.74 2.19 -7.79
CA ASP A 150 12.51 1.74 -8.42
C ASP A 150 11.92 0.56 -7.63
N ALA A 151 10.60 0.52 -7.51
CA ALA A 151 9.90 -0.63 -6.95
C ALA A 151 10.08 -1.86 -7.86
N ASP A 152 10.28 -3.03 -7.28
CA ASP A 152 10.32 -4.28 -8.04
C ASP A 152 8.90 -4.75 -8.40
N LYS A 153 8.55 -4.58 -9.67
CA LYS A 153 7.25 -4.92 -10.26
C LYS A 153 7.13 -6.38 -10.72
N TYR A 154 8.11 -7.23 -10.44
CA TYR A 154 8.14 -8.61 -10.95
C TYR A 154 6.93 -9.47 -10.55
N PHE A 155 6.31 -9.16 -9.41
CA PHE A 155 5.08 -9.82 -8.96
C PHE A 155 3.88 -8.87 -8.92
N ASP A 156 4.01 -7.66 -9.48
CA ASP A 156 2.90 -6.72 -9.53
C ASP A 156 1.86 -7.27 -10.51
N ARG A 157 0.69 -7.60 -9.97
CA ARG A 157 -0.50 -7.98 -10.72
C ARG A 157 -1.51 -6.84 -10.64
N GLN A 158 -2.00 -6.41 -11.80
CA GLN A 158 -3.12 -5.46 -11.83
C GLN A 158 -4.31 -6.07 -11.11
N ASN A 159 -5.04 -5.26 -10.34
CA ASN A 159 -6.29 -5.71 -9.72
C ASN A 159 -7.30 -4.56 -9.71
N ILE A 160 -8.55 -4.88 -9.42
CA ILE A 160 -9.63 -3.89 -9.42
C ILE A 160 -9.39 -2.74 -8.42
N MET A 161 -8.68 -3.00 -7.32
CA MET A 161 -8.43 -1.99 -6.28
C MET A 161 -7.40 -0.94 -6.75
N SER A 162 -6.38 -1.33 -7.53
CA SER A 162 -5.41 -0.37 -8.07
C SER A 162 -6.05 0.59 -9.09
N LEU A 163 -7.01 0.10 -9.88
CA LEU A 163 -7.80 0.93 -10.79
C LEU A 163 -8.72 1.88 -10.01
N LEU A 164 -9.53 1.34 -9.10
CA LEU A 164 -10.49 2.14 -8.33
C LEU A 164 -9.84 3.19 -7.43
N GLY A 165 -8.60 2.98 -6.98
CA GLY A 165 -7.87 3.99 -6.20
C GLY A 165 -7.85 5.36 -6.88
N HIS A 166 -7.43 5.42 -8.14
CA HIS A 166 -7.32 6.67 -8.91
C HIS A 166 -8.69 7.30 -9.21
N SER A 167 -9.68 6.46 -9.55
CA SER A 167 -11.05 6.92 -9.78
C SER A 167 -11.65 7.51 -8.50
N LEU A 168 -11.49 6.84 -7.36
CA LEU A 168 -12.04 7.34 -6.10
C LEU A 168 -11.28 8.56 -5.58
N GLU A 169 -9.97 8.67 -5.78
CA GLU A 169 -9.23 9.88 -5.45
C GLU A 169 -9.81 11.11 -6.17
N LYS A 170 -10.07 10.99 -7.48
CA LYS A 170 -10.75 12.02 -8.26
C LYS A 170 -12.17 12.30 -7.78
N LEU A 171 -12.94 11.26 -7.43
CA LEU A 171 -14.29 11.42 -6.89
C LEU A 171 -14.30 12.25 -5.59
N LEU A 172 -13.26 12.13 -4.76
CA LEU A 172 -13.19 12.80 -3.46
C LEU A 172 -12.64 14.24 -3.56
N THR A 173 -11.99 14.59 -4.68
CA THR A 173 -11.27 15.86 -4.86
C THR A 173 -11.85 16.76 -5.95
N LEU A 174 -12.67 16.23 -6.87
CA LEU A 174 -13.30 16.99 -7.94
C LEU A 174 -14.79 17.26 -7.66
N PRO A 175 -15.34 18.40 -8.08
CA PRO A 175 -16.78 18.61 -8.15
C PRO A 175 -17.47 17.57 -9.05
N SER A 176 -18.73 17.21 -8.75
CA SER A 176 -19.48 16.17 -9.49
C SER A 176 -19.49 16.38 -11.02
N LYS A 177 -19.61 17.64 -11.47
CA LYS A 177 -19.64 17.97 -12.90
C LYS A 177 -18.31 17.67 -13.60
N GLU A 178 -17.19 17.83 -12.89
CA GLU A 178 -15.86 17.57 -13.44
C GLU A 178 -15.55 16.06 -13.39
N TYR A 179 -15.92 15.39 -12.30
CA TYR A 179 -15.78 13.93 -12.19
C TYR A 179 -16.59 13.19 -13.27
N ASP A 180 -17.80 13.67 -13.58
CA ASP A 180 -18.65 13.06 -14.61
C ASP A 180 -18.00 13.06 -16.01
N ARG A 181 -17.03 13.95 -16.26
CA ARG A 181 -16.25 13.95 -17.52
C ARG A 181 -15.35 12.74 -17.69
N TYR A 182 -15.05 12.00 -16.62
CA TYR A 182 -14.30 10.75 -16.69
C TYR A 182 -15.18 9.54 -17.03
N LYS A 183 -16.50 9.70 -17.18
CA LYS A 183 -17.37 8.61 -17.67
C LYS A 183 -17.14 8.40 -19.17
N LEU A 184 -17.05 7.15 -19.60
CA LEU A 184 -16.92 6.79 -21.02
C LEU A 184 -18.10 7.30 -21.86
N SER A 185 -19.29 7.39 -21.28
CA SER A 185 -20.52 7.87 -21.93
C SER A 185 -20.64 9.40 -21.99
N HIS A 186 -19.72 10.15 -21.39
CA HIS A 186 -19.86 11.59 -21.30
C HIS A 186 -19.56 12.27 -22.65
N ALA A 187 -20.50 13.08 -23.15
CA ALA A 187 -20.39 13.71 -24.48
C ALA A 187 -19.13 14.59 -24.64
N ASN A 188 -18.72 15.28 -23.57
CA ASN A 188 -17.50 16.08 -23.50
C ASN A 188 -16.50 15.46 -22.52
N GLY A 189 -16.24 14.16 -22.69
CA GLY A 189 -15.32 13.40 -21.86
C GLY A 189 -13.90 13.99 -21.87
N ILE A 190 -13.21 13.90 -20.75
CA ILE A 190 -11.82 14.38 -20.64
C ILE A 190 -10.89 13.52 -21.51
N THR A 191 -9.99 14.19 -22.23
CA THR A 191 -8.97 13.52 -23.05
C THR A 191 -7.69 13.31 -22.25
N ALA A 192 -6.83 12.39 -22.71
CA ALA A 192 -5.52 12.19 -22.08
C ALA A 192 -4.63 13.46 -22.17
N ASP A 193 -4.73 14.23 -23.26
CA ASP A 193 -3.96 15.46 -23.43
C ASP A 193 -4.44 16.56 -22.46
N GLU A 194 -5.76 16.71 -22.29
CA GLU A 194 -6.33 17.61 -21.28
C GLU A 194 -5.93 17.18 -19.86
N GLU A 195 -6.02 15.89 -19.56
CA GLU A 195 -5.60 15.37 -18.27
C GLU A 195 -4.11 15.63 -18.02
N ASN A 196 -3.23 15.35 -18.98
CA ASN A 196 -1.78 15.56 -18.87
C ASN A 196 -1.40 17.05 -18.68
N GLN A 197 -2.29 17.97 -19.03
CA GLN A 197 -2.13 19.40 -18.75
C GLN A 197 -2.48 19.79 -17.31
N ILE A 198 -3.12 18.90 -16.54
CA ILE A 198 -3.40 19.09 -15.10
C ILE A 198 -2.17 18.62 -14.33
N PRO A 199 -1.29 19.50 -13.85
CA PRO A 199 -0.04 19.06 -13.25
C PRO A 199 -0.28 18.43 -11.87
N ASN A 200 0.41 17.34 -11.60
CA ASN A 200 0.48 16.77 -10.25
C ASN A 200 1.31 17.66 -9.32
N SER A 201 0.92 17.68 -8.05
CA SER A 201 1.67 18.36 -6.99
C SER A 201 2.60 17.37 -6.27
N TYR A 202 3.83 17.79 -5.99
CA TYR A 202 4.86 16.95 -5.38
C TYR A 202 5.62 17.67 -4.25
N HIS A 203 5.86 16.97 -3.15
CA HIS A 203 6.93 17.35 -2.23
C HIS A 203 8.23 16.65 -2.63
N TYR A 204 9.28 17.44 -2.73
CA TYR A 204 10.66 16.97 -2.86
C TYR A 204 11.39 17.20 -1.54
N THR A 205 11.87 16.13 -0.92
CA THR A 205 12.55 16.21 0.37
C THR A 205 13.89 15.53 0.32
N THR A 206 14.93 16.22 0.80
CA THR A 206 16.26 15.64 0.97
C THR A 206 16.48 15.19 2.40
N ALA A 207 17.01 13.99 2.58
CA ALA A 207 17.43 13.44 3.86
C ALA A 207 18.80 12.77 3.70
N GLY A 208 19.85 13.48 4.11
CA GLY A 208 21.22 13.04 3.87
C GLY A 208 21.54 13.03 2.37
N SER A 209 21.91 11.87 1.82
CA SER A 209 22.22 11.72 0.39
C SER A 209 21.07 11.15 -0.44
N ILE A 210 19.87 11.12 0.13
CA ILE A 210 18.66 10.60 -0.51
C ILE A 210 17.70 11.76 -0.80
N LEU A 211 17.19 11.82 -2.04
CA LEU A 211 16.08 12.69 -2.45
C LEU A 211 14.81 11.85 -2.63
N THR A 212 13.70 12.27 -2.02
CA THR A 212 12.42 11.59 -2.15
C THR A 212 11.38 12.51 -2.79
N ARG A 213 10.69 12.00 -3.82
CA ARG A 213 9.48 12.59 -4.40
C ARG A 213 8.23 11.99 -3.75
N SER A 214 7.30 12.84 -3.37
CA SER A 214 6.03 12.43 -2.76
C SER A 214 4.89 13.14 -3.48
N GLN A 215 4.01 12.40 -4.13
CA GLN A 215 2.79 12.97 -4.72
C GLN A 215 1.85 13.39 -3.59
N LEU A 216 1.15 14.52 -3.78
CA LEU A 216 0.29 15.13 -2.78
C LEU A 216 -1.16 15.04 -3.22
N ASP A 217 -1.96 14.29 -2.47
CA ASP A 217 -3.34 13.97 -2.86
C ASP A 217 -4.32 15.07 -2.45
N ALA A 218 -4.14 15.69 -1.27
CA ALA A 218 -4.98 16.79 -0.82
C ALA A 218 -4.32 17.66 0.27
N HIS A 219 -4.88 18.87 0.44
CA HIS A 219 -4.40 19.85 1.42
C HIS A 219 -5.54 20.58 2.12
N ASP A 220 -5.40 20.80 3.42
CA ASP A 220 -6.22 21.72 4.20
C ASP A 220 -5.34 22.53 5.19
N PRO A 221 -5.30 23.87 5.10
CA PRO A 221 -4.42 24.70 5.92
C PRO A 221 -4.79 24.73 7.41
N ARG A 222 -5.95 24.17 7.80
CA ARG A 222 -6.34 24.05 9.21
C ARG A 222 -5.67 22.86 9.90
N LEU A 223 -5.12 21.91 9.13
CA LEU A 223 -4.37 20.79 9.67
C LEU A 223 -2.95 21.22 10.08
N PRO A 224 -2.33 20.54 11.06
CA PRO A 224 -0.95 20.80 11.47
C PRO A 224 0.09 20.68 10.35
N GLY A 225 1.29 21.21 10.63
CA GLY A 225 2.45 21.03 9.76
C GLY A 225 2.29 21.72 8.40
N THR A 226 2.31 20.94 7.32
CA THR A 226 2.16 21.46 5.95
C THR A 226 0.69 21.58 5.52
N GLY A 227 -0.24 21.08 6.33
CA GLY A 227 -1.66 20.95 5.96
C GLY A 227 -1.93 19.85 4.92
N VAL A 228 -0.91 19.16 4.42
CA VAL A 228 -1.05 18.13 3.37
C VAL A 228 -1.38 16.79 3.99
N PHE A 229 -2.25 16.02 3.35
CA PHE A 229 -2.58 14.66 3.73
C PHE A 229 -2.78 13.78 2.50
N ASP A 230 -2.70 12.48 2.72
CA ASP A 230 -2.77 11.47 1.69
C ASP A 230 -4.19 10.88 1.66
N ILE A 231 -4.74 10.59 0.48
CA ILE A 231 -6.05 9.98 0.31
C ILE A 231 -5.86 8.50 0.04
N LYS A 232 -6.56 7.67 0.80
CA LYS A 232 -6.55 6.22 0.63
C LYS A 232 -7.96 5.68 0.63
N THR A 233 -8.18 4.68 -0.20
CA THR A 233 -9.45 3.96 -0.25
C THR A 233 -9.26 2.55 0.26
N ARG A 234 -10.29 2.03 0.90
CA ARG A 234 -10.29 0.72 1.51
C ARG A 234 -11.52 -0.05 1.10
N ALA A 235 -11.31 -0.94 0.14
CA ALA A 235 -12.27 -1.97 -0.20
C ALA A 235 -12.48 -2.88 1.02
N VAL A 236 -13.72 -3.20 1.38
CA VAL A 236 -14.05 -4.07 2.53
C VAL A 236 -13.36 -5.43 2.47
N VAL A 237 -13.26 -6.09 3.63
CA VAL A 237 -12.57 -7.38 3.80
C VAL A 237 -13.00 -8.43 2.79
N SER A 238 -14.27 -8.43 2.35
CA SER A 238 -14.75 -9.39 1.36
C SER A 238 -14.14 -9.23 -0.01
N ILE A 239 -13.98 -7.99 -0.47
CA ILE A 239 -13.31 -7.69 -1.72
C ILE A 239 -11.84 -8.04 -1.61
N ARG A 240 -11.18 -7.70 -0.51
CA ARG A 240 -9.74 -8.01 -0.33
C ARG A 240 -9.45 -9.50 -0.21
N ALA A 241 -10.34 -10.26 0.41
CA ALA A 241 -10.18 -11.70 0.58
C ALA A 241 -10.18 -12.46 -0.76
N HIS A 242 -10.89 -11.93 -1.78
CA HIS A 242 -11.08 -12.57 -3.09
C HIS A 242 -10.55 -11.75 -4.28
N GLY A 243 -10.02 -10.55 -4.05
CA GLY A 243 -9.80 -9.53 -5.09
C GLY A 243 -8.73 -9.84 -6.14
N GLN A 244 -7.95 -10.91 -5.95
CA GLN A 244 -6.97 -11.40 -6.93
C GLN A 244 -7.55 -12.47 -7.87
N THR A 245 -8.65 -13.13 -7.50
CA THR A 245 -9.22 -14.27 -8.26
C THR A 245 -10.63 -14.00 -8.73
N ASP A 246 -11.51 -13.50 -7.85
CA ASP A 246 -12.89 -13.17 -8.18
C ASP A 246 -13.46 -12.17 -7.17
N HIS A 247 -13.36 -10.88 -7.48
CA HIS A 247 -13.93 -9.83 -6.63
C HIS A 247 -15.47 -9.93 -6.52
N ARG A 248 -16.15 -10.56 -7.50
CA ARG A 248 -17.62 -10.67 -7.54
C ARG A 248 -18.13 -11.55 -6.41
N ALA A 249 -17.38 -12.59 -6.02
CA ALA A 249 -17.70 -13.42 -4.87
C ALA A 249 -17.80 -12.60 -3.56
N GLY A 250 -17.04 -11.50 -3.45
CA GLY A 250 -17.02 -10.61 -2.29
C GLY A 250 -18.08 -9.49 -2.32
N LEU A 251 -18.83 -9.31 -3.41
CA LEU A 251 -19.79 -8.22 -3.57
C LEU A 251 -20.98 -8.31 -2.60
N GLY A 252 -21.47 -7.16 -2.13
CA GLY A 252 -22.62 -7.06 -1.25
C GLY A 252 -22.32 -7.15 0.24
N TYR A 253 -21.07 -7.35 0.67
CA TYR A 253 -20.69 -7.07 2.05
C TYR A 253 -20.77 -5.54 2.28
N GLU A 254 -21.42 -5.11 3.36
CA GLU A 254 -21.59 -3.69 3.68
C GLU A 254 -21.12 -3.37 5.11
N LEU A 255 -20.61 -2.15 5.31
CA LEU A 255 -20.29 -1.64 6.65
C LEU A 255 -21.53 -0.96 7.23
N ARG A 256 -22.18 -1.63 8.19
CA ARG A 256 -23.47 -1.20 8.75
C ARG A 256 -23.34 -0.54 10.11
N GLN A 257 -22.26 -0.83 10.83
CA GLN A 257 -22.06 -0.42 12.21
C GLN A 257 -20.62 0.05 12.45
N GLU A 258 -20.44 0.92 13.45
CA GLU A 258 -19.11 1.41 13.82
C GLU A 258 -18.26 0.29 14.46
N HIS A 259 -18.83 -0.39 15.46
CA HIS A 259 -18.16 -1.43 16.26
C HIS A 259 -18.66 -2.83 15.90
N GLY A 260 -17.80 -3.84 15.94
CA GLY A 260 -18.16 -5.24 15.72
C GLY A 260 -17.06 -6.06 15.04
N GLN A 261 -17.20 -7.39 15.05
CA GLN A 261 -16.25 -8.31 14.41
C GLN A 261 -16.37 -8.38 12.88
N TRP A 262 -17.56 -8.07 12.38
CA TRP A 262 -17.98 -8.17 10.97
C TRP A 262 -18.91 -7.01 10.65
N GLU A 263 -19.03 -6.69 9.36
CA GLU A 263 -19.85 -5.61 8.81
C GLU A 263 -19.63 -4.26 9.51
N SER A 264 -18.41 -4.04 10.02
CA SER A 264 -18.05 -2.90 10.86
C SER A 264 -16.79 -2.16 10.41
N PHE A 265 -16.75 -0.86 10.66
CA PHE A 265 -15.54 -0.05 10.44
C PHE A 265 -14.39 -0.46 11.37
N GLU A 266 -14.71 -0.88 12.59
CA GLU A 266 -13.74 -1.40 13.56
C GLU A 266 -12.99 -2.63 13.05
N ARG A 267 -13.67 -3.56 12.36
CA ARG A 267 -13.02 -4.69 11.71
C ARG A 267 -12.08 -4.23 10.61
N GLU A 268 -12.50 -3.24 9.83
CA GLU A 268 -11.68 -2.66 8.78
C GLU A 268 -10.42 -1.97 9.34
N LEU A 269 -10.54 -1.28 10.48
CA LEU A 269 -9.42 -0.66 11.19
C LEU A 269 -8.45 -1.71 11.76
N TYR A 270 -8.96 -2.78 12.40
CA TYR A 270 -8.13 -3.91 12.85
C TYR A 270 -7.29 -4.49 11.70
N ASP A 271 -7.95 -4.80 10.57
CA ASP A 271 -7.26 -5.33 9.40
C ASP A 271 -6.33 -4.28 8.77
N LEU A 272 -6.61 -2.98 8.92
CA LEU A 272 -5.78 -1.90 8.38
C LEU A 272 -4.46 -1.81 9.15
N THR A 273 -4.54 -1.81 10.48
CA THR A 273 -3.39 -1.77 11.40
C THR A 273 -2.40 -2.88 11.11
N ARG A 274 -2.90 -4.10 10.83
CA ARG A 274 -2.05 -5.26 10.55
C ARG A 274 -1.42 -5.29 9.17
N ASN A 275 -2.01 -4.57 8.21
CA ASN A 275 -1.63 -4.66 6.79
C ASN A 275 -0.91 -3.40 6.29
N SER A 276 -1.63 -2.28 6.22
CA SER A 276 -1.18 -1.09 5.47
C SER A 276 -0.77 0.07 6.37
N MET A 277 -1.16 0.08 7.65
CA MET A 277 -0.94 1.22 8.54
C MET A 277 0.53 1.61 8.70
N LEU A 278 1.44 0.63 8.75
CA LEU A 278 2.88 0.91 8.75
C LEU A 278 3.35 1.58 7.45
N ALA A 279 2.82 1.15 6.30
CA ALA A 279 3.14 1.78 5.03
C ALA A 279 2.63 3.23 4.98
N TYR A 280 1.41 3.46 5.46
CA TYR A 280 0.83 4.80 5.53
C TYR A 280 1.62 5.74 6.45
N SER A 281 2.01 5.26 7.63
CA SER A 281 2.86 5.98 8.57
C SER A 281 4.21 6.39 7.95
N LEU A 282 4.83 5.49 7.18
CA LEU A 282 6.08 5.77 6.47
C LEU A 282 5.88 6.75 5.31
N GLN A 283 4.79 6.62 4.54
CA GLN A 283 4.46 7.51 3.43
C GLN A 283 4.16 8.92 3.91
N ALA A 284 3.36 9.07 4.97
CA ALA A 284 3.05 10.36 5.57
C ALA A 284 4.33 11.07 6.03
N ARG A 285 5.24 10.35 6.69
CA ARG A 285 6.54 10.91 7.13
C ARG A 285 7.48 11.26 5.98
N LEU A 286 7.57 10.44 4.94
CA LEU A 286 8.37 10.76 3.74
C LEU A 286 7.78 11.96 2.99
N GLY A 287 6.46 12.04 2.90
CA GLY A 287 5.71 13.09 2.23
C GLY A 287 5.52 14.37 3.03
N ARG A 288 5.92 14.39 4.31
CA ARG A 288 5.67 15.49 5.25
C ARG A 288 4.18 15.84 5.33
N MET A 289 3.36 14.79 5.38
CA MET A 289 1.92 14.84 5.50
C MET A 289 1.51 14.70 6.97
N ASP A 290 0.36 15.28 7.32
CA ASP A 290 -0.22 15.24 8.66
C ASP A 290 -0.88 13.89 8.98
N GLY A 291 -1.47 13.24 7.97
CA GLY A 291 -2.22 12.02 8.16
C GLY A 291 -2.79 11.46 6.87
N ILE A 292 -3.75 10.55 7.03
CA ILE A 292 -4.38 9.79 5.94
C ILE A 292 -5.90 9.96 6.04
N PHE A 293 -6.50 10.44 4.95
CA PHE A 293 -7.94 10.39 4.75
C PHE A 293 -8.32 9.04 4.14
N MET A 294 -9.22 8.32 4.81
CA MET A 294 -9.64 6.97 4.46
C MET A 294 -11.10 6.94 4.00
N ALA A 295 -11.36 6.44 2.79
CA ALA A 295 -12.71 6.16 2.28
C ALA A 295 -12.99 4.64 2.25
N TYR A 296 -14.05 4.20 2.93
CA TYR A 296 -14.43 2.78 2.99
C TYR A 296 -15.49 2.45 1.95
N HIS A 297 -15.29 1.41 1.15
CA HIS A 297 -16.18 1.05 0.05
C HIS A 297 -16.24 -0.46 -0.19
N ASN A 298 -17.25 -0.94 -0.91
CA ASN A 298 -17.31 -2.32 -1.40
C ASN A 298 -17.23 -2.39 -2.93
N ILE A 299 -16.56 -1.42 -3.55
CA ILE A 299 -16.45 -1.21 -5.01
C ILE A 299 -17.75 -0.83 -5.75
N GLU A 300 -18.92 -1.01 -5.13
CA GLU A 300 -20.20 -0.53 -5.66
C GLU A 300 -20.68 0.73 -4.93
N ARG A 301 -20.33 0.87 -3.64
CA ARG A 301 -20.79 1.94 -2.76
C ARG A 301 -19.72 2.38 -1.78
N ILE A 302 -19.77 3.65 -1.40
CA ILE A 302 -19.01 4.21 -0.28
C ILE A 302 -19.87 4.16 0.98
N PHE A 303 -19.30 3.70 2.10
CA PHE A 303 -20.00 3.58 3.38
C PHE A 303 -19.71 4.74 4.32
N GLY A 304 -18.52 5.32 4.24
CA GLY A 304 -18.09 6.34 5.16
C GLY A 304 -16.60 6.62 5.07
N PHE A 305 -16.16 7.50 5.96
CA PHE A 305 -14.84 8.11 5.94
C PHE A 305 -14.23 8.14 7.33
N GLN A 306 -12.90 8.18 7.41
CA GLN A 306 -12.15 8.37 8.64
C GLN A 306 -10.88 9.16 8.33
N TYR A 307 -10.48 10.06 9.22
CA TYR A 307 -9.14 10.64 9.18
C TYR A 307 -8.26 9.97 10.24
N LEU A 308 -7.02 9.63 9.87
CA LEU A 308 -6.02 9.04 10.77
C LEU A 308 -4.78 9.94 10.75
N GLY A 309 -4.60 10.74 11.80
CA GLY A 309 -3.40 11.56 11.99
C GLY A 309 -2.17 10.70 12.32
N LEU A 310 -0.97 11.27 12.22
CA LEU A 310 0.26 10.60 12.62
C LEU A 310 0.22 10.06 14.06
N GLU A 311 -0.49 10.75 14.96
CA GLU A 311 -0.70 10.33 16.35
C GLU A 311 -1.52 9.04 16.48
N ASP A 312 -2.50 8.83 15.60
CA ASP A 312 -3.32 7.62 15.59
C ASP A 312 -2.52 6.44 14.99
N LEU A 313 -1.74 6.72 13.94
CA LEU A 313 -0.83 5.75 13.35
C LEU A 313 0.23 5.30 14.37
N ASP A 314 0.83 6.21 15.12
CA ASP A 314 1.83 5.90 16.14
C ASP A 314 1.22 5.26 17.39
N LEU A 315 -0.03 5.58 17.74
CA LEU A 315 -0.71 4.85 18.80
C LEU A 315 -0.79 3.35 18.44
N ALA A 316 -1.18 3.01 17.21
CA ALA A 316 -1.25 1.63 16.75
C ALA A 316 0.12 0.94 16.61
N LEU A 317 1.10 1.64 16.05
CA LEU A 317 2.40 1.05 15.66
C LEU A 317 3.43 1.11 16.79
N HIS A 318 3.43 2.20 17.55
CA HIS A 318 4.41 2.49 18.58
C HIS A 318 3.82 2.45 20.00
N GLY A 319 2.50 2.42 20.14
CA GLY A 319 1.82 2.32 21.43
C GLY A 319 1.67 3.67 22.15
N GLN A 320 1.97 4.80 21.49
CA GLN A 320 1.84 6.15 22.06
C GLN A 320 1.38 7.15 21.01
N LYS A 321 0.62 8.18 21.43
CA LYS A 321 0.17 9.25 20.53
C LYS A 321 1.25 10.29 20.20
N ASP A 322 2.23 10.47 21.08
CA ASP A 322 3.37 11.35 20.81
C ASP A 322 4.21 10.76 19.67
N THR A 323 4.29 11.49 18.56
CA THR A 323 4.94 11.03 17.33
C THR A 323 6.45 10.94 17.43
N PHE A 324 7.05 11.45 18.52
CA PHE A 324 8.51 11.56 18.65
C PHE A 324 9.22 10.21 18.46
N LEU A 325 8.69 9.12 19.02
CA LEU A 325 9.27 7.79 18.86
C LEU A 325 9.25 7.32 17.39
N GLY A 326 8.11 7.46 16.71
CA GLY A 326 8.00 7.09 15.30
C GLY A 326 8.90 7.95 14.41
N ASP A 327 9.04 9.23 14.71
CA ASP A 327 9.90 10.16 13.96
C ASP A 327 11.38 9.83 14.13
N GLU A 328 11.82 9.48 15.34
CA GLU A 328 13.19 9.07 15.60
C GLU A 328 13.50 7.70 14.97
N GLU A 329 12.57 6.75 15.02
CA GLU A 329 12.71 5.45 14.35
C GLU A 329 12.81 5.61 12.82
N PHE A 330 11.98 6.46 12.24
CA PHE A 330 11.98 6.76 10.82
C PHE A 330 13.32 7.38 10.37
N LYS A 331 13.84 8.35 11.13
CA LYS A 331 15.17 8.93 10.90
C LYS A 331 16.29 7.88 10.96
N LEU A 332 16.25 6.98 11.94
CA LEU A 332 17.21 5.88 12.06
C LEU A 332 17.12 4.91 10.89
N SER A 333 15.90 4.60 10.44
CA SER A 333 15.62 3.74 9.29
C SER A 333 16.24 4.31 8.02
N LEU A 334 16.05 5.60 7.73
CA LEU A 334 16.68 6.24 6.57
C LEU A 334 18.21 6.27 6.65
N LYS A 335 18.77 6.51 7.84
CA LYS A 335 20.23 6.47 8.05
C LYS A 335 20.82 5.08 7.78
N LEU A 336 20.15 4.04 8.24
CA LEU A 336 20.54 2.66 7.96
C LEU A 336 20.42 2.34 6.47
N LEU A 337 19.30 2.71 5.83
CA LEU A 337 19.10 2.55 4.40
C LEU A 337 20.21 3.25 3.61
N GLN A 338 20.53 4.51 3.92
CA GLN A 338 21.60 5.25 3.25
C GLN A 338 22.95 4.52 3.35
N LYS A 339 23.26 3.92 4.51
CA LYS A 339 24.50 3.15 4.70
C LYS A 339 24.53 1.90 3.84
N VAL A 340 23.42 1.16 3.78
CA VAL A 340 23.29 -0.01 2.92
C VAL A 340 23.48 0.38 1.45
N LEU A 341 22.76 1.38 0.98
CA LEU A 341 22.86 1.84 -0.40
C LEU A 341 24.28 2.31 -0.74
N THR A 342 24.95 3.01 0.18
CA THR A 342 26.34 3.43 0.01
C THR A 342 27.25 2.21 -0.15
N GLN A 343 27.21 1.25 0.78
CA GLN A 343 28.02 0.03 0.74
C GLN A 343 27.79 -0.78 -0.54
N VAL A 344 26.54 -0.89 -1.00
CA VAL A 344 26.20 -1.55 -2.26
C VAL A 344 26.83 -0.82 -3.45
N THR A 345 26.67 0.50 -3.55
CA THR A 345 27.24 1.27 -4.67
C THR A 345 28.76 1.40 -4.64
N ASP A 346 29.39 1.23 -3.47
CA ASP A 346 30.85 1.21 -3.36
C ASP A 346 31.39 -0.17 -3.81
N ARG A 347 30.62 -1.25 -3.59
CA ARG A 347 30.95 -2.61 -4.08
C ARG A 347 30.70 -2.76 -5.58
N PHE A 348 29.61 -2.20 -6.09
CA PHE A 348 29.19 -2.25 -7.50
C PHE A 348 29.06 -0.83 -8.07
N PRO A 349 30.17 -0.13 -8.28
CA PRO A 349 30.14 1.25 -8.77
C PRO A 349 29.61 1.32 -10.20
N GLN A 350 28.77 2.33 -10.47
CA GLN A 350 28.17 2.63 -11.77
C GLN A 350 27.35 1.48 -12.42
N GLN A 351 26.97 0.48 -11.64
CA GLN A 351 26.13 -0.63 -12.08
C GLN A 351 24.75 -0.56 -11.45
N SER A 352 23.74 -1.06 -12.15
CA SER A 352 22.43 -1.25 -11.56
C SER A 352 22.39 -2.52 -10.72
N VAL A 353 21.63 -2.47 -9.63
CA VAL A 353 21.63 -3.55 -8.63
C VAL A 353 20.19 -3.84 -8.23
N ARG A 354 19.80 -5.11 -8.24
CA ARG A 354 18.56 -5.55 -7.59
C ARG A 354 18.84 -5.88 -6.14
N LEU A 355 18.05 -5.28 -5.26
CA LEU A 355 18.19 -5.40 -3.82
C LEU A 355 17.03 -6.17 -3.23
N HIS A 356 17.33 -7.04 -2.27
CA HIS A 356 16.33 -7.70 -1.43
C HIS A 356 16.61 -7.46 0.04
N PHE A 357 15.57 -7.14 0.80
CA PHE A 357 15.61 -6.89 2.23
C PHE A 357 14.65 -7.84 2.94
N GLU A 358 15.14 -8.56 3.95
CA GLU A 358 14.29 -9.41 4.79
C GLU A 358 14.75 -9.36 6.24
N THR A 359 13.90 -8.80 7.10
CA THR A 359 14.08 -8.90 8.55
C THR A 359 13.57 -10.25 9.02
N ARG A 360 14.37 -10.92 9.84
CA ARG A 360 14.03 -12.18 10.50
C ARG A 360 13.80 -11.92 11.99
N SER A 361 13.11 -12.82 12.67
CA SER A 361 12.78 -12.71 14.10
C SER A 361 13.72 -13.56 14.98
N LEU A 362 13.89 -13.13 16.24
CA LEU A 362 14.46 -13.86 17.39
C LEU A 362 15.92 -14.37 17.28
N PRO A 363 16.94 -13.56 17.65
CA PRO A 363 16.91 -12.09 17.78
C PRO A 363 16.69 -11.44 16.41
N ALA A 364 16.17 -10.20 16.37
CA ALA A 364 15.93 -9.57 15.07
C ALA A 364 17.24 -9.20 14.37
N PHE A 365 17.38 -9.64 13.13
CA PHE A 365 18.45 -9.27 12.22
C PHE A 365 17.88 -9.16 10.80
N MET A 366 18.61 -8.53 9.88
CA MET A 366 18.15 -8.33 8.51
C MET A 366 19.13 -8.90 7.51
N TYR A 367 18.62 -9.70 6.57
CA TYR A 367 19.35 -10.05 5.35
C TYR A 367 19.19 -8.95 4.31
N ILE A 368 20.30 -8.63 3.65
CA ILE A 368 20.35 -7.71 2.52
C ILE A 368 21.14 -8.41 1.41
N PHE A 369 20.52 -8.59 0.25
CA PHE A 369 21.15 -9.14 -0.94
C PHE A 369 21.22 -8.08 -2.02
N ALA A 370 22.37 -7.99 -2.68
CA ALA A 370 22.64 -7.05 -3.77
C ALA A 370 23.24 -7.81 -4.95
N GLU A 371 22.44 -7.94 -6.00
CA GLU A 371 22.80 -8.60 -7.25
C GLU A 371 22.96 -7.53 -8.34
N PRO A 372 24.19 -7.28 -8.83
CA PRO A 372 24.42 -6.38 -9.95
C PRO A 372 23.86 -7.00 -11.23
N MET A 373 23.34 -6.13 -12.09
CA MET A 373 22.66 -6.54 -13.31
C MET A 373 22.76 -5.51 -14.41
N GLU A 374 22.63 -6.01 -15.64
CA GLU A 374 22.59 -5.18 -16.82
C GLU A 374 21.27 -4.44 -16.93
N GLU A 375 21.30 -3.30 -17.60
CA GLU A 375 20.13 -2.44 -17.73
C GLU A 375 18.97 -3.14 -18.43
N THR A 376 19.28 -3.84 -19.52
CA THR A 376 18.36 -4.61 -20.35
C THR A 376 17.69 -5.74 -19.57
N GLU A 377 18.41 -6.38 -18.65
CA GLU A 377 17.86 -7.45 -17.82
C GLU A 377 16.87 -6.90 -16.79
N ALA A 378 17.21 -5.80 -16.13
CA ALA A 378 16.27 -5.16 -15.21
C ALA A 378 15.00 -4.65 -15.93
N ASP A 379 15.13 -4.16 -17.17
CA ASP A 379 13.97 -3.79 -17.99
C ASP A 379 13.14 -5.02 -18.39
N ALA A 380 13.78 -6.15 -18.71
CA ALA A 380 13.08 -7.41 -18.98
C ALA A 380 12.31 -7.91 -17.74
N ILE A 381 12.93 -7.88 -16.54
CA ILE A 381 12.28 -8.28 -15.29
C ILE A 381 11.09 -7.36 -14.97
N GLN A 382 11.22 -6.04 -15.16
CA GLN A 382 10.14 -5.09 -14.92
C GLN A 382 9.03 -5.13 -15.96
N SER A 383 9.31 -5.59 -17.19
CA SER A 383 8.31 -5.69 -18.27
C SER A 383 7.66 -7.07 -18.39
N ARG A 384 8.17 -8.10 -17.71
CA ARG A 384 7.68 -9.49 -17.80
C ARG A 384 6.17 -9.64 -17.62
N ASN A 385 5.60 -8.99 -16.61
CA ASN A 385 4.15 -9.09 -16.35
C ASN A 385 3.32 -8.07 -17.11
N LYS A 386 3.92 -7.22 -17.95
CA LYS A 386 3.20 -6.12 -18.62
C LYS A 386 2.08 -6.68 -19.50
N ARG A 387 2.34 -7.71 -20.31
CA ARG A 387 1.33 -8.36 -21.16
C ARG A 387 0.23 -9.04 -20.34
N LYS A 388 0.58 -9.78 -19.27
CA LYS A 388 -0.40 -10.41 -18.35
C LYS A 388 -1.28 -9.36 -17.67
N ASN A 389 -0.69 -8.23 -17.23
CA ASN A 389 -1.40 -7.11 -16.63
C ASN A 389 -2.29 -6.36 -17.63
N GLU A 390 -1.85 -6.18 -18.88
CA GLU A 390 -2.65 -5.57 -19.95
C GLU A 390 -3.87 -6.45 -20.28
N LYS A 391 -3.68 -7.76 -20.43
CA LYS A 391 -4.79 -8.73 -20.62
C LYS A 391 -5.77 -8.66 -19.45
N LEU A 392 -5.28 -8.73 -18.21
CA LEU A 392 -6.13 -8.65 -17.01
C LEU A 392 -6.84 -7.30 -16.89
N THR A 393 -6.20 -6.21 -17.28
CA THR A 393 -6.82 -4.87 -17.32
C THR A 393 -7.97 -4.84 -18.32
N LYS A 394 -7.77 -5.34 -19.56
CA LYS A 394 -8.85 -5.43 -20.55
C LYS A 394 -10.04 -6.24 -20.05
N HIS A 395 -9.77 -7.39 -19.41
CA HIS A 395 -10.79 -8.22 -18.78
C HIS A 395 -11.56 -7.47 -17.68
N LEU A 396 -10.86 -6.80 -16.75
CA LEU A 396 -11.48 -6.02 -15.68
C LEU A 396 -12.32 -4.84 -16.19
N LEU A 397 -11.94 -4.26 -17.33
CA LEU A 397 -12.67 -3.17 -17.99
C LEU A 397 -13.85 -3.67 -18.85
N GLY A 398 -14.01 -4.98 -19.03
CA GLY A 398 -15.04 -5.55 -19.89
C GLY A 398 -14.83 -5.27 -21.39
N LEU A 399 -13.57 -5.10 -21.82
CA LEU A 399 -13.19 -4.78 -23.21
C LEU A 399 -12.84 -6.02 -24.05
N GLU A 400 -13.45 -7.17 -23.75
CA GLU A 400 -13.25 -8.40 -24.52
C GLU A 400 -13.94 -8.28 -25.89
N ASN A 401 -13.16 -8.00 -26.94
CA ASN A 401 -13.56 -8.31 -28.30
C ASN A 401 -13.48 -9.83 -28.46
N GLY A 402 -14.53 -10.46 -28.99
CA GLY A 402 -14.67 -11.90 -29.16
C GLY A 402 -13.74 -12.51 -30.22
N GLU A 403 -12.45 -12.27 -30.11
CA GLU A 403 -11.41 -13.02 -30.82
C GLU A 403 -10.68 -13.88 -29.77
N GLU A 404 -11.06 -15.16 -29.72
CA GLU A 404 -10.22 -16.19 -29.12
C GLU A 404 -8.93 -16.25 -29.95
N GLU A 405 -7.94 -15.42 -29.61
CA GLU A 405 -6.57 -15.65 -30.05
C GLU A 405 -6.14 -17.01 -29.46
N GLU A 406 -5.75 -17.94 -30.34
CA GLU A 406 -5.29 -19.29 -30.01
C GLU A 406 -4.33 -19.26 -28.80
N GLU A 407 -4.50 -20.23 -27.88
CA GLU A 407 -3.56 -20.49 -26.79
C GLU A 407 -2.22 -20.99 -27.36
N ASP A 408 -1.44 -20.09 -27.94
CA ASP A 408 -0.02 -20.32 -28.18
C ASP A 408 0.67 -20.38 -26.82
N MET A 409 1.10 -21.58 -26.46
CA MET A 409 1.96 -21.84 -25.30
C MET A 409 3.19 -20.94 -25.39
N ASP A 410 3.36 -20.07 -24.39
CA ASP A 410 4.38 -19.02 -24.41
C ASP A 410 5.78 -19.67 -24.30
N PRO A 411 6.80 -19.25 -25.07
CA PRO A 411 8.19 -19.60 -24.77
C PRO A 411 8.58 -19.31 -23.30
N ASP A 412 7.89 -18.38 -22.63
CA ASP A 412 8.03 -18.05 -21.22
C ASP A 412 7.37 -19.05 -20.25
N ASP A 413 6.46 -19.92 -20.72
CA ASP A 413 5.89 -21.04 -19.94
C ASP A 413 6.94 -22.17 -19.76
N VAL A 414 7.99 -22.20 -20.59
CA VAL A 414 9.09 -23.18 -20.51
C VAL A 414 9.92 -22.98 -19.23
N ASP A 415 10.09 -21.73 -18.78
CA ASP A 415 10.77 -21.42 -17.53
C ASP A 415 9.88 -21.71 -16.31
N GLU A 416 8.56 -21.52 -16.41
CA GLU A 416 7.61 -21.90 -15.37
C GLU A 416 7.57 -23.43 -15.19
N ILE A 417 7.68 -24.19 -16.30
CA ILE A 417 7.89 -25.64 -16.30
C ILE A 417 9.25 -26.02 -15.69
N ALA A 418 10.32 -25.24 -15.91
CA ALA A 418 11.62 -25.46 -15.28
C ALA A 418 11.57 -25.26 -13.75
N TRP A 419 10.80 -24.28 -13.28
CA TRP A 419 10.52 -24.08 -11.85
C TRP A 419 9.59 -25.16 -11.27
N GLN A 420 8.62 -25.68 -12.05
CA GLN A 420 7.79 -26.81 -11.65
C GLN A 420 8.60 -28.11 -11.47
N LYS A 421 9.63 -28.34 -12.29
CA LYS A 421 10.55 -29.48 -12.11
C LYS A 421 11.38 -29.39 -10.82
N LEU A 422 11.70 -28.18 -10.36
CA LEU A 422 12.33 -27.93 -9.04
C LEU A 422 11.36 -28.08 -7.86
N ARG A 423 10.03 -28.09 -8.09
CA ARG A 423 8.98 -28.27 -7.06
C ARG A 423 8.72 -29.74 -6.69
N ALA A 424 9.27 -30.71 -7.41
CA ALA A 424 9.11 -32.13 -7.09
C ALA A 424 9.78 -32.45 -5.73
N LYS A 425 8.97 -32.72 -4.71
CA LYS A 425 9.41 -33.04 -3.34
C LYS A 425 10.07 -34.43 -3.28
N PRO A 426 11.18 -34.62 -2.54
CA PRO A 426 11.41 -35.87 -1.83
C PRO A 426 10.45 -35.94 -0.62
N GLU A 427 9.92 -37.12 -0.33
CA GLU A 427 8.98 -37.39 0.78
C GLU A 427 9.58 -37.08 2.18
N PRO A 428 8.73 -36.85 3.20
CA PRO A 428 9.16 -36.33 4.50
C PRO A 428 9.61 -37.44 5.46
N ASP A 429 10.69 -37.18 6.19
CA ASP A 429 10.98 -37.87 7.46
C ASP A 429 10.55 -36.96 8.63
N GLU A 430 9.68 -37.51 9.48
CA GLU A 430 9.17 -36.91 10.71
C GLU A 430 10.20 -37.00 11.84
N SER A 431 10.80 -35.88 12.23
CA SER A 431 11.07 -35.63 13.65
C SER A 431 11.36 -34.15 13.91
N GLY A 432 10.43 -33.50 14.61
CA GLY A 432 10.62 -32.15 15.13
C GLY A 432 11.69 -32.12 16.21
N ARG A 433 12.81 -31.46 15.92
CA ARG A 433 13.66 -30.77 16.92
C ARG A 433 14.55 -29.75 16.23
N SER A 434 14.51 -28.53 16.78
CA SER A 434 15.43 -27.44 16.46
C SER A 434 16.87 -27.88 16.75
N HIS A 435 17.63 -28.18 15.70
CA HIS A 435 19.08 -28.17 15.75
C HIS A 435 19.64 -27.57 14.45
N TYR A 436 20.24 -26.38 14.57
CA TYR A 436 21.25 -25.94 13.62
C TYR A 436 22.45 -26.90 13.75
N SER A 437 22.53 -27.91 12.89
CA SER A 437 23.75 -28.69 12.73
C SER A 437 24.70 -27.92 11.80
N ILE A 438 25.86 -27.59 12.36
CA ILE A 438 27.03 -27.10 11.64
C ILE A 438 27.47 -28.24 10.72
N ILE A 439 27.37 -28.06 9.40
CA ILE A 439 27.96 -28.99 8.43
C ILE A 439 29.44 -28.60 8.29
N THR A 440 30.29 -29.21 9.10
CA THR A 440 31.72 -29.42 8.80
C THR A 440 31.87 -30.75 8.08
N GLY A 441 32.57 -30.78 6.94
CA GLY A 441 33.00 -32.02 6.30
C GLY A 441 32.72 -32.07 4.79
N GLU A 442 33.76 -31.72 4.03
CA GLU A 442 34.09 -32.15 2.66
C GLU A 442 33.09 -33.02 1.90
N LYS A 443 32.40 -32.38 0.95
CA LYS A 443 32.50 -32.62 -0.50
C LYS A 443 31.66 -31.55 -1.19
N HIS A 444 32.23 -30.93 -2.21
CA HIS A 444 31.50 -30.05 -3.12
C HIS A 444 30.20 -30.75 -3.56
N PRO A 445 29.03 -30.12 -3.42
CA PRO A 445 28.04 -30.27 -4.46
C PRO A 445 28.47 -29.28 -5.54
N ASP A 446 28.84 -29.84 -6.68
CA ASP A 446 28.73 -29.16 -7.96
C ASP A 446 27.35 -28.51 -8.03
N ILE A 447 27.32 -27.18 -7.90
CA ILE A 447 26.20 -26.39 -8.39
C ILE A 447 26.56 -26.10 -9.85
N ASP A 448 26.27 -27.09 -10.69
CA ASP A 448 26.20 -27.07 -12.16
C ASP A 448 26.90 -25.90 -12.87
N GLY A 449 28.22 -25.99 -13.11
CA GLY A 449 28.94 -25.48 -14.30
C GLY A 449 28.71 -24.04 -14.81
N LYS A 450 27.88 -23.22 -14.16
CA LYS A 450 27.54 -21.84 -14.50
C LYS A 450 28.25 -20.97 -13.48
N LYS A 451 29.16 -20.11 -13.96
CA LYS A 451 29.74 -19.04 -13.14
C LYS A 451 28.59 -18.26 -12.50
N THR A 452 28.42 -18.40 -11.18
CA THR A 452 27.43 -17.61 -10.45
C THR A 452 27.84 -16.15 -10.51
N ARG A 453 26.85 -15.27 -10.72
CA ARG A 453 27.10 -13.82 -10.78
C ARG A 453 27.63 -13.34 -9.42
N PRO A 454 28.38 -12.23 -9.39
CA PRO A 454 28.77 -11.63 -8.12
C PRO A 454 27.51 -11.29 -7.30
N LEU A 455 27.52 -11.59 -6.01
CA LEU A 455 26.43 -11.34 -5.08
C LEU A 455 27.03 -10.78 -3.81
N LEU A 456 26.57 -9.61 -3.37
CA LEU A 456 26.86 -9.13 -2.02
C LEU A 456 25.70 -9.55 -1.11
N ALA A 457 26.01 -10.36 -0.10
CA ALA A 457 25.05 -10.83 0.88
C ALA A 457 25.49 -10.36 2.28
N LEU A 458 24.68 -9.50 2.89
CA LEU A 458 24.96 -8.91 4.20
C LEU A 458 23.94 -9.37 5.24
N THR A 459 24.42 -9.55 6.46
CA THR A 459 23.60 -9.64 7.66
C THR A 459 23.78 -8.36 8.47
N LEU A 460 22.69 -7.62 8.69
CA LEU A 460 22.65 -6.44 9.56
C LEU A 460 22.09 -6.83 10.93
N THR A 461 22.87 -6.57 11.97
CA THR A 461 22.46 -6.70 13.38
C THR A 461 22.52 -5.35 14.08
N ILE A 462 21.69 -5.16 15.11
CA ILE A 462 21.65 -3.91 15.88
C ILE A 462 21.65 -4.16 17.40
N ARG A 463 22.03 -3.14 18.15
CA ARG A 463 21.81 -3.02 19.59
C ARG A 463 21.26 -1.63 19.90
N ASN A 464 20.09 -1.59 20.54
CA ASN A 464 19.44 -0.36 20.95
C ASN A 464 19.99 0.10 22.32
N LYS A 465 20.24 1.41 22.43
CA LYS A 465 20.56 2.08 23.69
C LYS A 465 19.69 3.30 23.88
N VAL A 466 18.95 3.37 24.98
CA VAL A 466 18.16 4.54 25.38
C VAL A 466 18.80 5.15 26.62
N ASN A 467 19.11 6.45 26.57
CA ASN A 467 19.76 7.17 27.67
C ASN A 467 21.06 6.48 28.17
N GLY A 468 21.79 5.84 27.26
CA GLY A 468 23.04 5.12 27.54
C GLY A 468 22.87 3.66 27.96
N GLN A 469 21.66 3.23 28.34
CA GLN A 469 21.37 1.86 28.76
C GLN A 469 20.98 0.99 27.58
N ALA A 470 21.51 -0.24 27.52
CA ALA A 470 21.13 -1.21 26.50
C ALA A 470 19.72 -1.73 26.75
N VAL A 471 18.87 -1.65 25.73
CA VAL A 471 17.47 -2.09 25.77
C VAL A 471 17.17 -2.92 24.52
N GLN A 472 16.10 -3.72 24.55
CA GLN A 472 15.63 -4.40 23.34
C GLN A 472 15.21 -3.35 22.30
N ARG A 473 14.43 -2.35 22.73
CA ARG A 473 13.92 -1.23 21.93
C ARG A 473 13.47 -0.11 22.87
N PRO A 474 13.20 1.11 22.37
CA PRO A 474 12.45 2.10 23.14
C PRO A 474 11.03 1.61 23.46
N GLU A 475 10.51 1.92 24.64
CA GLU A 475 9.16 1.57 25.10
C GLU A 475 8.36 2.85 25.39
N ASN A 476 7.03 2.76 25.43
CA ASN A 476 6.16 3.88 25.83
C ASN A 476 6.24 4.08 27.37
N PRO A 477 6.45 5.30 27.88
CA PRO A 477 6.63 6.55 27.13
C PRO A 477 8.07 6.77 26.66
N PHE A 478 8.19 7.28 25.43
CA PHE A 478 9.46 7.79 24.87
C PHE A 478 9.24 9.23 24.41
N ALA A 479 9.97 10.17 25.02
CA ALA A 479 9.72 11.60 24.93
C ALA A 479 10.92 12.37 24.35
N PRO A 480 10.77 13.65 23.94
CA PRO A 480 11.86 14.46 23.37
C PRO A 480 13.15 14.59 24.20
N GLY A 481 13.08 14.35 25.52
CA GLY A 481 14.26 14.33 26.41
C GLY A 481 15.10 13.06 26.29
N ASP A 482 14.51 11.97 25.80
CA ASP A 482 15.16 10.67 25.67
C ASP A 482 16.10 10.62 24.47
N LYS A 483 17.21 9.90 24.64
CA LYS A 483 18.26 9.76 23.63
C LYS A 483 18.35 8.33 23.15
N TRP A 484 17.90 8.09 21.92
CA TRP A 484 18.07 6.79 21.26
C TRP A 484 19.34 6.73 20.42
N LYS A 485 20.23 5.79 20.77
CA LYS A 485 21.42 5.41 20.02
C LYS A 485 21.27 3.97 19.53
N VAL A 486 21.56 3.75 18.26
CA VAL A 486 21.60 2.41 17.65
C VAL A 486 23.05 2.07 17.30
N GLU A 487 23.59 1.01 17.90
CA GLU A 487 24.82 0.37 17.45
C GLU A 487 24.45 -0.67 16.40
N TYR A 488 25.22 -0.78 15.32
CA TYR A 488 24.91 -1.66 14.19
C TYR A 488 26.18 -2.31 13.65
N SER A 489 26.04 -3.50 13.07
CA SER A 489 27.12 -4.23 12.40
C SER A 489 26.62 -4.85 11.10
N PHE A 490 27.39 -4.69 10.02
CA PHE A 490 27.21 -5.40 8.77
C PHE A 490 28.24 -6.53 8.70
N SER A 491 27.77 -7.76 8.49
CA SER A 491 28.62 -8.93 8.31
C SER A 491 28.33 -9.53 6.94
N GLU A 492 29.36 -9.67 6.11
CA GLU A 492 29.23 -10.31 4.79
C GLU A 492 29.20 -11.83 4.93
N ILE A 493 28.35 -12.49 4.14
CA ILE A 493 28.31 -13.95 4.04
C ILE A 493 29.33 -14.34 2.97
N GLU A 494 30.54 -14.70 3.41
CA GLU A 494 31.69 -14.95 2.52
C GLU A 494 31.50 -16.16 1.61
N SER A 495 30.79 -17.18 2.08
CA SER A 495 30.51 -18.37 1.28
C SER A 495 29.50 -18.04 0.18
N ALA A 496 29.98 -17.95 -1.06
CA ALA A 496 29.15 -17.70 -2.24
C ALA A 496 27.97 -18.69 -2.32
N ARG A 497 28.22 -19.97 -2.04
CA ARG A 497 27.17 -21.00 -2.01
C ARG A 497 26.10 -20.68 -0.97
N GLN A 498 26.50 -20.31 0.25
CA GLN A 498 25.55 -19.97 1.31
C GLN A 498 24.78 -18.69 0.98
N ALA A 499 25.47 -17.67 0.46
CA ALA A 499 24.88 -16.41 0.04
C ALA A 499 23.78 -16.61 -1.01
N TRP A 500 24.07 -17.37 -2.07
CA TRP A 500 23.09 -17.72 -3.11
C TRP A 500 21.94 -18.56 -2.57
N ALA A 501 22.21 -19.57 -1.75
CA ALA A 501 21.15 -20.39 -1.14
C ALA A 501 20.17 -19.55 -0.31
N LEU A 502 20.68 -18.61 0.50
CA LEU A 502 19.85 -17.72 1.32
C LEU A 502 19.09 -16.69 0.45
N TYR A 503 19.72 -16.20 -0.62
CA TYR A 503 19.08 -15.29 -1.56
C TYR A 503 17.92 -15.96 -2.31
N GLU A 504 18.13 -17.17 -2.85
CA GLU A 504 17.07 -17.95 -3.50
C GLU A 504 15.94 -18.28 -2.51
N ALA A 505 16.26 -18.64 -1.27
CA ALA A 505 15.26 -18.88 -0.24
C ALA A 505 14.44 -17.61 0.08
N THR A 506 15.06 -16.43 0.02
CA THR A 506 14.39 -15.13 0.21
C THR A 506 13.45 -14.83 -0.95
N LYS A 507 13.90 -15.03 -2.20
CA LYS A 507 13.06 -14.89 -3.39
C LYS A 507 11.88 -15.85 -3.35
N LYS A 508 12.11 -17.12 -2.98
CA LYS A 508 11.07 -18.14 -2.82
C LYS A 508 10.00 -17.73 -1.80
N ARG A 509 10.40 -17.27 -0.61
CA ARG A 509 9.45 -16.78 0.42
C ARG A 509 8.62 -15.59 -0.08
N ARG A 510 9.23 -14.67 -0.83
CA ARG A 510 8.52 -13.54 -1.45
C ARG A 510 7.51 -14.05 -2.49
N ALA A 511 7.92 -14.97 -3.36
CA ALA A 511 7.07 -15.56 -4.40
C ALA A 511 5.88 -16.32 -3.79
N GLU A 512 6.11 -17.18 -2.78
CA GLU A 512 5.06 -17.95 -2.11
C GLU A 512 3.93 -17.07 -1.55
N ILE A 513 4.26 -15.88 -1.02
CA ILE A 513 3.28 -14.93 -0.49
C ILE A 513 2.51 -14.21 -1.62
N LEU A 514 3.16 -13.99 -2.77
CA LEU A 514 2.60 -13.18 -3.86
C LEU A 514 1.83 -14.00 -4.90
N ASP A 515 2.29 -15.23 -5.19
CA ASP A 515 1.65 -16.11 -6.17
C ASP A 515 0.48 -16.91 -5.57
N ASN A 516 0.51 -17.16 -4.26
CA ASN A 516 -0.62 -17.66 -3.45
C ASN A 516 -1.48 -18.76 -4.11
N GLU A 517 -0.86 -19.71 -4.83
CA GLU A 517 -1.54 -20.84 -5.49
C GLU A 517 -2.09 -21.88 -4.50
N GLN A 518 -1.54 -21.93 -3.27
CA GLN A 518 -1.98 -22.83 -2.22
C GLN A 518 -2.69 -22.06 -1.12
N GLU A 519 -4.03 -22.19 -1.05
CA GLU A 519 -4.82 -21.64 0.04
C GLU A 519 -4.55 -22.38 1.36
N PRO A 520 -4.06 -21.71 2.42
CA PRO A 520 -4.03 -22.32 3.75
C PRO A 520 -5.47 -22.62 4.21
N TYR A 521 -5.68 -23.73 4.92
CA TYR A 521 -7.02 -24.13 5.41
C TYR A 521 -7.77 -23.01 6.17
N GLY A 522 -7.06 -22.25 7.00
CA GLY A 522 -7.64 -21.11 7.73
C GLY A 522 -8.11 -19.95 6.83
N LEU A 523 -7.48 -19.76 5.65
CA LEU A 523 -7.92 -18.78 4.66
C LEU A 523 -9.19 -19.24 3.94
N LYS A 524 -9.34 -20.55 3.70
CA LYS A 524 -10.53 -21.12 3.06
C LYS A 524 -11.78 -20.93 3.91
N GLU A 525 -11.71 -21.26 5.20
CA GLU A 525 -12.83 -21.07 6.13
C GLU A 525 -13.18 -19.58 6.30
N PHE A 526 -12.15 -18.73 6.38
CA PHE A 526 -12.33 -17.29 6.40
C PHE A 526 -13.05 -16.76 5.15
N ARG A 527 -12.60 -17.18 3.96
CA ARG A 527 -13.25 -16.87 2.68
C ARG A 527 -14.70 -17.33 2.65
N ARG A 528 -14.99 -18.54 3.14
CA ARG A 528 -16.36 -19.07 3.25
C ARG A 528 -17.26 -18.19 4.10
N GLN A 529 -16.80 -17.80 5.30
CA GLN A 529 -17.56 -16.91 6.20
C GLN A 529 -17.85 -15.55 5.54
N VAL A 530 -16.83 -14.99 4.91
CA VAL A 530 -16.90 -13.70 4.20
C VAL A 530 -17.91 -13.74 3.05
N VAL A 531 -17.91 -14.80 2.24
CA VAL A 531 -18.91 -15.01 1.17
C VAL A 531 -20.32 -15.12 1.73
N GLU A 532 -20.48 -15.76 2.89
CA GLU A 532 -21.78 -15.88 3.56
C GLU A 532 -22.32 -14.51 4.01
N PHE A 533 -21.46 -13.66 4.58
CA PHE A 533 -21.82 -12.27 4.89
C PHE A 533 -22.15 -11.47 3.64
N ALA A 534 -21.35 -11.61 2.57
CA ALA A 534 -21.59 -10.94 1.30
C ALA A 534 -22.95 -11.32 0.70
N LYS A 535 -23.33 -12.62 0.74
CA LYS A 535 -24.64 -13.10 0.31
C LYS A 535 -25.78 -12.48 1.14
N LYS A 536 -25.68 -12.53 2.47
CA LYS A 536 -26.67 -11.91 3.38
C LYS A 536 -26.79 -10.40 3.15
N GLY A 537 -25.69 -9.74 2.83
CA GLY A 537 -25.67 -8.33 2.52
C GLY A 537 -26.35 -7.97 1.20
N ARG A 538 -26.21 -8.78 0.15
CA ARG A 538 -27.00 -8.60 -1.09
C ARG A 538 -28.51 -8.71 -0.84
N GLU A 539 -28.94 -9.72 -0.07
CA GLU A 539 -30.35 -9.91 0.29
C GLU A 539 -30.88 -8.72 1.08
N TRP A 540 -30.11 -8.27 2.08
CA TRP A 540 -30.46 -7.09 2.87
C TRP A 540 -30.52 -5.80 2.04
N ARG A 541 -29.58 -5.61 1.10
CA ARG A 541 -29.53 -4.44 0.22
C ARG A 541 -30.70 -4.39 -0.75
N ALA A 542 -31.06 -5.51 -1.36
CA ALA A 542 -32.26 -5.62 -2.19
C ALA A 542 -33.53 -5.21 -1.40
N GLU A 543 -33.61 -5.59 -0.12
CA GLU A 543 -34.70 -5.14 0.76
C GLU A 543 -34.65 -3.63 1.05
N GLN A 544 -33.47 -3.06 1.32
CA GLN A 544 -33.34 -1.63 1.57
C GLN A 544 -33.69 -0.80 0.33
N ASP A 545 -33.22 -1.20 -0.86
CA ASP A 545 -33.48 -0.49 -2.11
C ASP A 545 -34.98 -0.50 -2.48
N ARG A 546 -35.69 -1.60 -2.17
CA ARG A 546 -37.16 -1.65 -2.26
C ARG A 546 -37.80 -0.60 -1.36
N ARG A 547 -37.39 -0.54 -0.09
CA ARG A 547 -37.89 0.46 0.87
C ARG A 547 -37.57 1.90 0.46
N ASP A 548 -36.39 2.15 -0.08
CA ASP A 548 -35.99 3.48 -0.56
C ASP A 548 -36.81 3.93 -1.77
N THR A 549 -37.30 2.98 -2.57
CA THR A 549 -38.21 3.25 -3.70
C THR A 549 -39.65 3.52 -3.22
N GLU A 550 -40.05 2.92 -2.09
CA GLU A 550 -41.39 3.04 -1.51
C GLU A 550 -41.53 4.23 -0.53
N ALA A 551 -40.43 4.77 -0.03
CA ALA A 551 -40.43 5.88 0.92
C ALA A 551 -40.99 7.16 0.28
N VAL A 552 -42.13 7.64 0.83
CA VAL A 552 -42.71 8.93 0.46
C VAL A 552 -41.86 10.05 1.08
N VAL A 553 -41.24 10.86 0.25
CA VAL A 553 -40.54 12.08 0.69
C VAL A 553 -41.58 13.06 1.24
N PHE A 554 -41.63 13.24 2.56
CA PHE A 554 -42.34 14.36 3.15
C PHE A 554 -41.46 15.60 3.00
N ALA A 555 -41.85 16.52 2.12
CA ALA A 555 -41.27 17.85 2.10
C ALA A 555 -41.57 18.55 3.43
N PRO A 556 -40.64 19.37 3.98
CA PRO A 556 -40.92 20.20 5.15
C PRO A 556 -42.18 21.02 4.90
N TYR A 557 -43.05 21.08 5.92
CA TYR A 557 -44.20 21.96 5.93
C TYR A 557 -43.68 23.41 5.96
N ASP A 558 -43.79 24.13 4.85
CA ASP A 558 -43.52 25.57 4.78
C ASP A 558 -44.77 26.28 5.32
N ASP A 559 -44.72 26.73 6.56
CA ASP A 559 -45.76 27.45 7.27
C ASP A 559 -45.83 28.91 6.81
N GLY A 560 -46.17 29.07 5.53
CA GLY A 560 -46.30 30.36 4.84
C GLY A 560 -47.57 30.45 4.01
N LYS A 561 -48.74 30.20 4.63
CA LYS A 561 -50.13 30.40 4.15
C LYS A 561 -50.86 29.17 3.56
N GLY A 562 -51.79 28.69 4.39
CA GLY A 562 -53.09 28.04 4.08
C GLY A 562 -53.34 27.44 2.70
N GLY A 563 -53.38 26.11 2.64
CA GLY A 563 -54.04 25.35 1.59
C GLY A 563 -53.66 23.88 1.59
N ALA A 564 -54.47 23.02 2.21
CA ALA A 564 -54.27 21.57 2.19
C ALA A 564 -54.31 21.03 0.75
N ARG A 565 -53.21 20.39 0.30
CA ARG A 565 -53.22 19.50 -0.87
C ARG A 565 -52.75 18.11 -0.46
N GLN A 566 -53.59 17.12 -0.73
CA GLN A 566 -53.30 15.70 -0.56
C GLN A 566 -52.00 15.32 -1.30
N GLY A 567 -51.14 14.56 -0.61
CA GLY A 567 -49.88 14.06 -1.16
C GLY A 567 -50.11 13.22 -2.41
N LYS A 568 -49.46 13.61 -3.52
CA LYS A 568 -49.33 12.75 -4.70
C LYS A 568 -48.15 11.81 -4.50
N LYS A 569 -48.35 10.51 -4.75
CA LYS A 569 -47.26 9.55 -4.97
C LYS A 569 -46.40 10.06 -6.13
N ALA A 570 -45.14 10.39 -5.86
CA ALA A 570 -44.16 10.58 -6.92
C ALA A 570 -43.85 9.21 -7.53
N LYS A 571 -44.48 8.88 -8.67
CA LYS A 571 -43.96 7.83 -9.56
C LYS A 571 -42.64 8.39 -10.11
N LYS A 572 -41.50 7.88 -9.64
CA LYS A 572 -40.25 8.01 -10.40
C LYS A 572 -40.48 7.31 -11.74
N SER A 573 -40.50 8.10 -12.81
CA SER A 573 -40.52 7.61 -14.19
C SER A 573 -39.29 6.73 -14.41
N LYS A 574 -39.47 5.61 -15.11
CA LYS A 574 -38.46 4.58 -15.35
C LYS A 574 -37.57 4.89 -16.56
N ASP A 575 -37.71 6.07 -17.18
CA ASP A 575 -37.17 6.36 -18.52
C ASP A 575 -36.09 7.45 -18.58
N GLU A 576 -35.38 7.74 -17.47
CA GLU A 576 -34.22 8.66 -17.49
C GLU A 576 -32.86 7.97 -17.29
N TRP A 577 -32.82 6.65 -17.48
CA TRP A 577 -31.59 5.86 -17.52
C TRP A 577 -31.66 4.86 -18.68
N MET A 578 -31.42 5.36 -19.89
CA MET A 578 -30.87 4.57 -20.99
C MET A 578 -29.60 5.24 -21.47
#